data_AF-A0A2V8VT54-F1
#
_entry.id   AF-A0A2V8VT54-F1
#
_cell.length_a   1.000
_cell.length_b   1.000
_cell.length_c   1.000
_cell.angle_alpha   90.00
_cell.angle_beta   90.00
_cell.angle_gamma   90.00
#
_symmetry.space_group_name_H-M   'P 1'
#
loop_
_entity.id
_entity.type
_entity.pdbx_description
1 polymer ?
#
loop_
_entity_poly.entity_id
_entity_poly.type
_entity_poly.pdbx_seq_one_letter_code
_entity_poly.pdbx_strand_id
1 'polypeptide(L)'
;MQNNASQQQNLVPFTQFPQDLAAGSLPEFSFIVPNLCDDAHDCSLNVADSWLKTNIDPLIKNSVFQKDGLLIIVFDESGNDNTNGGGRVAAVLVSPAFSKVGYSSTTFYQHQSVLRLILSGLGVKILPGSAASAPVMWEFFAFVPPA
;
A
#
# COMPACT_ATOMS: atom_id res chain seq x y z
N MET A 1 3.37 -11.69 -14.78
CA MET A 1 4.57 -12.07 -14.00
C MET A 1 5.07 -13.47 -14.39
N GLN A 2 4.34 -14.55 -14.10
CA GLN A 2 4.88 -15.93 -14.18
C GLN A 2 5.37 -16.38 -15.59
N ASN A 3 4.78 -15.89 -16.68
CA ASN A 3 5.11 -16.31 -18.04
C ASN A 3 5.95 -15.28 -18.84
N ASN A 4 6.58 -14.32 -18.16
CA ASN A 4 7.40 -13.30 -18.83
C ASN A 4 8.72 -13.12 -18.06
N ALA A 5 9.84 -13.51 -18.68
CA ALA A 5 11.15 -13.52 -18.05
C ALA A 5 11.60 -12.13 -17.58
N SER A 6 11.27 -11.06 -18.31
CA SER A 6 11.57 -9.69 -17.89
C SER A 6 10.77 -9.29 -16.66
N GLN A 7 9.49 -9.65 -16.59
CA GLN A 7 8.64 -9.35 -15.43
C GLN A 7 9.04 -10.14 -14.17
N GLN A 8 9.63 -11.32 -14.33
CA GLN A 8 10.17 -12.09 -13.20
C GLN A 8 11.36 -11.38 -12.54
N GLN A 9 12.12 -10.56 -13.27
CA GLN A 9 13.23 -9.77 -12.70
C GLN A 9 12.75 -8.66 -11.76
N ASN A 10 11.46 -8.31 -11.78
CA ASN A 10 10.85 -7.37 -10.84
C ASN A 10 10.45 -8.04 -9.50
N LEU A 11 10.61 -9.37 -9.38
CA LEU A 11 10.41 -10.10 -8.14
C LEU A 11 11.76 -10.26 -7.43
N VAL A 12 11.98 -9.43 -6.42
CA VAL A 12 13.26 -9.36 -5.68
C VAL A 12 13.04 -9.64 -4.19
N PRO A 13 14.06 -10.15 -3.47
CA PRO A 13 13.98 -10.24 -2.01
C PRO A 13 13.86 -8.84 -1.39
N PHE A 14 13.21 -8.76 -0.23
CA PHE A 14 13.03 -7.48 0.47
C PHE A 14 14.36 -6.76 0.78
N THR A 15 15.47 -7.47 0.87
CA THR A 15 16.81 -6.89 1.05
C THR A 15 17.23 -5.91 -0.06
N GLN A 16 16.59 -5.93 -1.23
CA GLN A 16 16.79 -4.96 -2.30
C GLN A 16 16.18 -3.59 -1.97
N PHE A 17 15.03 -3.56 -1.29
CA PHE A 17 14.29 -2.33 -0.98
C PHE A 17 15.12 -1.26 -0.26
N PRO A 18 15.84 -1.55 0.85
CA PRO A 18 16.67 -0.53 1.50
C PRO A 18 17.86 -0.08 0.65
N GLN A 19 18.37 -0.91 -0.26
CA GLN A 19 19.44 -0.53 -1.18
C GLN A 19 18.92 0.48 -2.21
N ASP A 20 17.76 0.21 -2.81
CA ASP A 20 17.11 1.10 -3.78
C ASP A 20 16.69 2.43 -3.13
N LEU A 21 16.17 2.37 -1.89
CA LEU A 21 15.84 3.57 -1.12
C LEU A 21 17.08 4.43 -0.87
N ALA A 22 18.20 3.83 -0.48
CA ALA A 22 19.46 4.54 -0.24
C ALA A 22 20.08 5.11 -1.52
N ALA A 23 19.92 4.40 -2.64
CA ALA A 23 20.40 4.83 -3.96
C ALA A 23 19.48 5.84 -4.66
N GLY A 24 18.27 6.08 -4.14
CA GLY A 24 17.27 6.92 -4.79
C GLY A 24 16.71 6.30 -6.08
N SER A 25 16.68 4.97 -6.16
CA SER A 25 16.31 4.19 -7.34
C SER A 25 15.06 3.32 -7.13
N LEU A 26 14.21 3.66 -6.17
CA LEU A 26 12.92 2.98 -6.01
C LEU A 26 12.09 3.09 -7.30
N PRO A 27 11.37 2.02 -7.67
CA PRO A 27 10.43 2.09 -8.78
C PRO A 27 9.23 2.98 -8.43
N GLU A 28 8.46 3.40 -9.45
CA GLU A 28 7.21 4.15 -9.26
C GLU A 28 6.16 3.35 -8.46
N PHE A 29 6.24 2.02 -8.50
CA PHE A 29 5.38 1.12 -7.74
C PHE A 29 6.19 -0.01 -7.13
N SER A 30 6.10 -0.15 -5.80
CA SER A 30 6.65 -1.25 -5.02
C SER A 30 5.51 -1.97 -4.28
N PHE A 31 5.51 -3.30 -4.34
CA PHE A 31 4.59 -4.14 -3.56
C PHE A 31 5.41 -5.02 -2.61
N ILE A 32 5.25 -4.78 -1.32
CA ILE A 32 6.02 -5.46 -0.27
C ILE A 32 5.10 -6.42 0.47
N VAL A 33 5.50 -7.69 0.53
CA VAL A 33 4.86 -8.72 1.34
C VAL A 33 5.89 -9.18 2.36
N PRO A 34 5.72 -8.88 3.66
CA PRO A 34 6.58 -9.43 4.71
C PRO A 34 6.46 -10.96 4.77
N ASN A 35 7.30 -11.61 5.57
CA ASN A 35 7.09 -13.04 5.87
C ASN A 35 5.94 -13.21 6.87
N LEU A 36 5.52 -14.47 7.08
CA LEU A 36 4.41 -14.86 7.96
C LEU A 36 4.50 -14.38 9.41
N CYS A 37 5.69 -14.00 9.90
CA CYS A 37 5.81 -13.41 11.23
C CYS A 37 5.74 -11.87 11.19
N ASP A 38 6.33 -11.27 10.16
CA ASP A 38 6.41 -9.83 10.00
C ASP A 38 5.11 -9.21 9.44
N ASP A 39 4.22 -10.03 8.85
CA ASP A 39 2.88 -9.64 8.37
C ASP A 39 1.76 -9.83 9.42
N ALA A 40 2.12 -10.30 10.61
CA ALA A 40 1.23 -10.63 11.74
C ALA A 40 0.33 -11.88 11.55
N HIS A 41 0.66 -12.79 10.64
CA HIS A 41 -0.08 -14.04 10.48
C HIS A 41 0.23 -15.04 11.61
N ASP A 42 1.51 -15.35 11.81
CA ASP A 42 2.00 -16.38 12.76
C ASP A 42 2.59 -15.77 14.05
N CYS A 43 2.97 -14.49 14.00
CA CYS A 43 3.55 -13.77 15.12
C CYS A 43 2.62 -12.64 15.60
N SER A 44 2.87 -12.14 16.82
CA SER A 44 2.05 -11.07 17.42
C SER A 44 2.13 -9.75 16.64
N LEU A 45 1.12 -8.90 16.77
CA LEU A 45 1.11 -7.54 16.22
C LEU A 45 2.33 -6.69 16.61
N ASN A 46 2.93 -6.92 17.79
CA ASN A 46 4.15 -6.22 18.22
C ASN A 46 5.37 -6.55 17.33
N VAL A 47 5.42 -7.75 16.76
CA VAL A 47 6.48 -8.17 15.84
C VAL A 47 6.33 -7.43 14.53
N ALA A 48 5.13 -7.45 13.93
CA ALA A 48 4.83 -6.71 12.71
C ALA A 48 5.03 -5.20 12.87
N ASP A 49 4.60 -4.62 14.00
CA ASP A 49 4.81 -3.20 14.31
C ASP A 49 6.30 -2.85 14.46
N SER A 50 7.11 -3.72 15.10
CA SER A 50 8.57 -3.55 15.18
C SER A 50 9.23 -3.67 13.81
N TRP A 51 8.73 -4.55 12.95
CA TRP A 51 9.19 -4.70 11.59
C TRP A 51 8.90 -3.46 10.75
N LEU A 52 7.69 -2.91 10.83
CA LEU A 52 7.32 -1.65 10.17
C LEU A 52 8.20 -0.49 10.65
N LYS A 53 8.40 -0.36 11.97
CA LYS A 53 9.29 0.66 12.54
C LYS A 53 10.73 0.54 12.03
N THR A 54 11.23 -0.67 11.84
CA THR A 54 12.61 -0.89 11.40
C THR A 54 12.77 -0.64 9.89
N ASN A 55 11.82 -1.13 9.10
CA ASN A 55 11.98 -1.25 7.65
C ASN A 55 11.25 -0.17 6.84
N ILE A 56 10.18 0.41 7.38
CA ILE A 56 9.33 1.39 6.69
C ILE A 56 9.51 2.81 7.22
N ASP A 57 9.89 2.99 8.50
CA ASP A 57 10.23 4.32 9.05
C ASP A 57 11.28 5.09 8.21
N PRO A 58 12.34 4.45 7.67
CA PRO A 58 13.28 5.12 6.77
C PRO A 58 12.63 5.66 5.49
N LEU A 59 11.62 4.98 4.95
CA LEU A 59 10.89 5.42 3.76
C LEU A 59 10.10 6.71 4.05
N ILE A 60 9.30 6.72 5.11
CA ILE A 60 8.47 7.90 5.43
C ILE A 60 9.28 9.12 5.87
N LYS A 61 10.53 8.91 6.33
CA LYS A 61 11.51 9.96 6.63
C LYS A 61 12.36 10.37 5.42
N ASN A 62 12.31 9.63 4.32
CA ASN A 62 13.08 9.93 3.12
C ASN A 62 12.55 11.20 2.43
N SER A 63 13.44 12.13 2.12
CA SER A 63 13.08 13.45 1.57
C SER A 63 12.53 13.39 0.13
N VAL A 64 12.86 12.35 -0.64
CA VAL A 64 12.26 12.10 -1.96
C VAL A 64 10.82 11.64 -1.76
N PHE A 65 10.61 10.62 -0.92
CA PHE A 65 9.27 10.10 -0.62
C PHE A 65 8.34 11.16 -0.02
N GLN A 66 8.85 12.08 0.80
CA GLN A 66 8.05 13.15 1.39
C GLN A 66 7.48 14.15 0.39
N LYS A 67 7.98 14.22 -0.85
CA LYS A 67 7.50 15.17 -1.87
C LYS A 67 6.12 14.80 -2.41
N ASP A 68 5.94 13.52 -2.76
CA ASP A 68 4.76 13.04 -3.46
C ASP A 68 4.49 11.54 -3.25
N GLY A 69 5.25 10.87 -2.37
CA GLY A 69 5.10 9.46 -2.09
C GLY A 69 3.77 9.10 -1.43
N LEU A 70 3.30 7.89 -1.72
CA LEU A 70 2.15 7.26 -1.09
C LEU A 70 2.55 5.86 -0.61
N LEU A 71 2.37 5.63 0.68
CA LEU A 71 2.46 4.31 1.32
C LEU A 71 1.04 3.88 1.69
N ILE A 72 0.69 2.65 1.34
CA ILE A 72 -0.56 2.01 1.73
C ILE A 72 -0.18 0.76 2.52
N ILE A 73 -0.57 0.70 3.79
CA ILE A 73 -0.49 -0.51 4.61
C ILE A 73 -1.90 -1.09 4.68
N VAL A 74 -2.08 -2.32 4.21
CA VAL A 74 -3.38 -2.97 4.17
C VAL A 74 -3.22 -4.46 4.47
N PHE A 75 -4.15 -5.02 5.26
CA PHE A 75 -4.24 -6.46 5.52
C PHE A 75 -5.16 -7.12 4.49
N ASP A 76 -4.84 -8.31 4.05
CA ASP A 76 -5.61 -9.05 3.03
C ASP A 76 -6.93 -9.60 3.58
N GLU A 77 -6.94 -10.10 4.82
CA GLU A 77 -8.13 -10.64 5.48
C GLU A 77 -8.11 -10.41 6.99
N SER A 78 -9.26 -10.63 7.62
CA SER A 78 -9.38 -10.63 9.07
C SER A 78 -9.25 -12.06 9.62
N GLY A 79 -8.72 -12.21 10.83
CA GLY A 79 -8.50 -13.54 11.41
C GLY A 79 -9.76 -14.27 11.91
N ASN A 80 -10.89 -13.58 12.05
CA ASN A 80 -12.10 -14.18 12.63
C ASN A 80 -13.44 -13.63 12.08
N ASP A 81 -13.41 -12.80 11.05
CA ASP A 81 -14.57 -12.23 10.39
C ASP A 81 -14.51 -12.47 8.88
N ASN A 82 -15.55 -13.09 8.33
CA ASN A 82 -15.66 -13.38 6.90
C ASN A 82 -16.73 -12.54 6.21
N THR A 83 -17.33 -11.56 6.90
CA THR A 83 -18.32 -10.67 6.30
C THR A 83 -17.72 -9.95 5.10
N ASN A 84 -18.53 -9.75 4.06
CA ASN A 84 -18.10 -9.10 2.82
C ASN A 84 -16.87 -9.76 2.13
N GLY A 85 -16.58 -11.04 2.40
CA GLY A 85 -15.52 -11.79 1.72
C GLY A 85 -14.13 -11.70 2.34
N GLY A 86 -14.02 -11.37 3.63
CA GLY A 86 -12.73 -11.31 4.34
C GLY A 86 -12.75 -10.48 5.63
N GLY A 87 -13.90 -9.91 5.98
CA GLY A 87 -14.10 -9.12 7.19
C GLY A 87 -13.57 -7.70 7.09
N ARG A 88 -13.64 -6.98 8.22
CA ARG A 88 -13.09 -5.62 8.31
C ARG A 88 -11.60 -5.64 8.63
N VAL A 89 -10.79 -5.16 7.68
CA VAL A 89 -9.33 -5.07 7.80
C VAL A 89 -8.85 -3.63 8.01
N ALA A 90 -7.62 -3.48 8.52
CA ALA A 90 -6.97 -2.17 8.59
C ALA A 90 -6.45 -1.75 7.20
N ALA A 91 -6.65 -0.48 6.86
CA ALA A 91 -6.05 0.17 5.70
C ALA A 91 -5.58 1.58 6.12
N VAL A 92 -4.27 1.81 6.05
CA VAL A 92 -3.62 3.05 6.47
C VAL A 92 -2.92 3.66 5.26
N LEU A 93 -3.28 4.91 4.94
CA LEU A 93 -2.70 5.67 3.84
C LEU A 93 -1.77 6.74 4.44
N VAL A 94 -0.52 6.76 4.01
CA VAL A 94 0.49 7.72 4.45
C VAL A 94 1.07 8.40 3.22
N SER A 95 0.79 9.70 3.08
CA SER A 95 1.44 10.56 2.11
C SER A 95 1.81 11.87 2.79
N PRO A 96 3.09 12.13 3.10
CA PRO A 96 3.50 13.31 3.87
C PRO A 96 3.03 14.64 3.25
N ALA A 97 3.01 14.73 1.93
CA ALA A 97 2.56 15.91 1.22
C ALA A 97 1.04 16.06 1.13
N PHE A 98 0.30 14.94 1.05
CA PHE A 98 -1.07 14.97 0.57
C PHE A 98 -2.11 14.33 1.49
N SER A 99 -1.75 13.42 2.40
CA SER A 99 -2.73 12.76 3.26
C SER A 99 -3.27 13.70 4.35
N LYS A 100 -4.56 13.60 4.67
CA LYS A 100 -5.16 14.31 5.80
C LYS A 100 -4.69 13.68 7.11
N VAL A 101 -4.01 14.46 7.94
CA VAL A 101 -3.49 14.00 9.23
C VAL A 101 -4.63 13.59 10.17
N GLY A 102 -4.60 12.36 10.69
CA GLY A 102 -5.58 11.85 11.65
C GLY A 102 -6.98 11.63 11.08
N TYR A 103 -7.15 11.65 9.76
CA TYR A 103 -8.45 11.42 9.13
C TYR A 103 -8.85 9.94 9.18
N SER A 104 -10.12 9.71 9.49
CA SER A 104 -10.74 8.38 9.44
C SER A 104 -12.04 8.47 8.66
N SER A 105 -12.19 7.62 7.67
CA SER A 105 -13.41 7.54 6.86
C SER A 105 -14.41 6.54 7.44
N THR A 106 -15.70 6.83 7.26
CA THR A 106 -16.81 5.90 7.51
C THR A 106 -17.35 5.26 6.24
N THR A 107 -16.82 5.63 5.07
CA THR A 107 -17.18 5.05 3.77
C THR A 107 -16.81 3.56 3.73
N PHE A 108 -17.70 2.75 3.18
CA PHE A 108 -17.44 1.34 2.96
C PHE A 108 -16.51 1.15 1.74
N TYR A 109 -15.32 0.61 2.00
CA TYR A 109 -14.32 0.28 1.00
C TYR A 109 -14.02 -1.22 1.01
N GLN A 110 -13.52 -1.71 -0.12
CA GLN A 110 -13.01 -3.07 -0.29
C GLN A 110 -11.67 -3.01 -1.03
N HIS A 111 -10.98 -4.15 -1.20
CA HIS A 111 -9.67 -4.21 -1.88
C HIS A 111 -9.66 -3.62 -3.29
N GLN A 112 -10.77 -3.73 -4.04
CA GLN A 112 -10.89 -3.07 -5.34
C GLN A 112 -10.83 -1.53 -5.27
N SER A 113 -11.17 -0.90 -4.14
CA SER A 113 -11.00 0.55 -3.93
C SER A 113 -9.53 0.92 -3.75
N VAL A 114 -8.75 0.08 -3.05
CA VAL A 114 -7.30 0.24 -2.95
C VAL A 114 -6.65 0.06 -4.32
N LEU A 115 -7.05 -0.96 -5.09
CA LEU A 115 -6.58 -1.15 -6.47
C LEU A 115 -6.94 0.05 -7.36
N ARG A 116 -8.17 0.57 -7.26
CA ARG A 116 -8.59 1.77 -7.97
C ARG A 116 -7.70 2.96 -7.62
N LEU A 117 -7.41 3.19 -6.34
CA LEU A 117 -6.53 4.26 -5.88
C LEU A 117 -5.12 4.13 -6.48
N ILE A 118 -4.50 2.95 -6.37
CA ILE A 118 -3.15 2.68 -6.89
C ILE A 118 -3.09 2.95 -8.39
N LEU A 119 -4.01 2.36 -9.16
CA LEU A 119 -4.03 2.49 -10.61
C LEU A 119 -4.29 3.93 -11.06
N SER A 120 -5.21 4.63 -10.40
CA SER A 120 -5.49 6.03 -10.71
C SER A 120 -4.29 6.93 -10.39
N GLY A 121 -3.60 6.68 -9.27
CA GLY A 121 -2.37 7.39 -8.89
C GLY A 121 -1.22 7.17 -9.88
N LEU A 122 -1.13 5.98 -10.46
CA LEU A 122 -0.17 5.64 -11.52
C LEU A 122 -0.62 6.09 -12.93
N GLY A 123 -1.75 6.81 -13.04
CA GLY A 123 -2.26 7.32 -14.32
C GLY A 123 -2.92 6.25 -15.22
N VAL A 124 -3.21 5.06 -14.71
CA VAL A 124 -3.91 4.01 -15.46
C VAL A 124 -5.39 4.38 -15.59
N LYS A 125 -5.84 4.57 -16.84
CA LYS A 125 -7.20 5.05 -17.14
C LYS A 125 -8.24 3.92 -17.28
N ILE A 126 -7.81 2.75 -17.73
CA ILE A 126 -8.69 1.59 -17.93
C ILE A 126 -8.49 0.66 -16.73
N LEU A 127 -9.40 0.76 -15.77
CA LEU A 127 -9.34 0.00 -14.54
C LEU A 127 -9.94 -1.41 -14.75
N PRO A 128 -9.26 -2.47 -14.30
CA PRO A 128 -9.74 -3.84 -14.48
C PRO A 128 -10.80 -4.21 -13.44
N GLY A 129 -11.72 -5.10 -13.83
CA GLY A 129 -12.68 -5.75 -12.92
C GLY A 129 -13.46 -4.76 -12.04
N SER A 130 -13.66 -5.14 -10.77
CA SER A 130 -14.43 -4.33 -9.82
C SER A 130 -13.77 -2.99 -9.46
N ALA A 131 -12.48 -2.79 -9.75
CA ALA A 131 -11.82 -1.50 -9.50
C ALA A 131 -12.40 -0.39 -10.38
N ALA A 132 -13.01 -0.71 -11.53
CA ALA A 132 -13.65 0.28 -12.41
C ALA A 132 -14.85 0.99 -11.75
N SER A 133 -15.56 0.30 -10.86
CA SER A 133 -16.78 0.82 -10.19
C SER A 133 -16.63 0.97 -8.68
N ALA A 134 -15.52 0.53 -8.09
CA ALA A 134 -15.24 0.64 -6.66
C ALA A 134 -15.28 2.11 -6.19
N PRO A 135 -15.77 2.42 -4.97
CA PRO A 135 -15.69 3.77 -4.42
C PRO A 135 -14.26 4.32 -4.44
N VAL A 136 -14.11 5.61 -4.84
CA VAL A 136 -12.81 6.30 -4.85
C VAL A 136 -12.38 6.69 -3.44
N MET A 137 -11.08 6.64 -3.16
CA MET A 137 -10.51 6.97 -1.85
C MET A 137 -9.91 8.39 -1.80
N TRP A 138 -10.37 9.32 -2.65
CA TRP A 138 -9.82 10.68 -2.69
C TRP A 138 -10.10 11.50 -1.43
N GLU A 139 -11.09 11.11 -0.62
CA GLU A 139 -11.41 11.79 0.63
C GLU A 139 -10.27 11.75 1.67
N PHE A 140 -9.30 10.84 1.53
CA PHE A 140 -8.14 10.73 2.42
C PHE A 140 -7.09 11.82 2.16
N PHE A 141 -7.20 12.58 1.07
CA PHE A 141 -6.17 13.53 0.65
C PHE A 141 -6.64 14.99 0.68
N ALA A 142 -5.68 15.89 0.88
CA ALA A 142 -5.83 17.34 0.92
C ALA A 142 -5.41 17.99 -0.42
N PHE A 143 -5.99 17.50 -1.52
CA PHE A 143 -5.88 18.11 -2.85
C PHE A 143 -7.22 18.03 -3.58
N VAL A 144 -7.34 18.75 -4.71
CA VAL A 144 -8.51 18.65 -5.60
C VAL A 144 -8.45 17.29 -6.31
N PRO A 145 -9.42 16.38 -6.10
CA PRO A 145 -9.39 15.07 -6.72
C PRO A 145 -9.29 15.17 -8.25
N PRO A 146 -8.53 14.29 -8.91
CA PRO A 146 -8.54 14.21 -10.36
C PRO A 146 -9.96 13.89 -10.85
N ALA A 147 -10.35 14.54 -11.95
CA ALA A 147 -11.65 14.38 -12.60
C ALA A 147 -11.89 12.94 -13.09
#